data_AF-A0A914JG05-F1
#
_entry.id   AF-A0A914JG05-F1
#
_cell.length_a   1.000
_cell.length_b   1.000
_cell.length_c   1.000
_cell.angle_alpha   90.00
_cell.angle_beta   90.00
_cell.angle_gamma   90.00
#
_symmetry.space_group_name_H-M   'P 1'
#
loop_
_entity.id
_entity.type
_entity.pdbx_description
1 polymer ?
#
loop_
_entity_poly.entity_id
_entity_poly.type
_entity_poly.pdbx_seq_one_letter_code
_entity_poly.pdbx_strand_id
1 'polypeptide(L)'
;MWCRLFTHYIDWLSHIPELSALTTDDQLILMMNRYVPTVNLMCAYRAIKYKIKGLALSGKTIYPRNEVEQMQIDKRICFKQTNIIYDEFILPAKHMHLSEREYAFLRVLAYLMPTDRMSKEGKIIIRTAFNYYREALCTLITKSNQKSSCYEIIDRMTRIMYFLTVMERSKQETNVQYSIMLLFNIPQLNENLIFNVHVNNDGGA
;
A
#
# COMPACT_ATOMS: atom_id res chain seq x y z
N MET A 1 -1.24 -15.25 9.52
CA MET A 1 -0.47 -14.06 9.09
C MET A 1 -1.40 -13.01 8.48
N TRP A 2 -2.05 -13.31 7.36
CA TRP A 2 -2.92 -12.39 6.64
C TRP A 2 -4.06 -11.78 7.47
N CYS A 3 -4.77 -12.58 8.28
CA CYS A 3 -5.81 -12.04 9.16
C CYS A 3 -5.27 -11.00 10.15
N ARG A 4 -4.03 -11.16 10.64
CA ARG A 4 -3.39 -10.17 11.52
C ARG A 4 -3.04 -8.89 10.77
N LEU A 5 -2.57 -9.00 9.53
CA LEU A 5 -2.34 -7.82 8.68
C LEU A 5 -3.67 -7.08 8.40
N PHE A 6 -4.75 -7.81 8.19
CA PHE A 6 -6.09 -7.25 8.06
C PHE A 6 -6.56 -6.55 9.33
N THR A 7 -6.41 -7.16 10.51
CA THR A 7 -6.76 -6.50 11.77
C THR A 7 -5.96 -5.20 11.96
N HIS A 8 -4.65 -5.21 11.70
CA HIS A 8 -3.83 -3.99 11.76
C HIS A 8 -4.27 -2.91 10.76
N TYR A 9 -4.80 -3.34 9.61
CA TYR A 9 -5.31 -2.43 8.60
C TYR A 9 -6.61 -1.77 9.05
N ILE A 10 -7.57 -2.55 9.55
CA ILE A 10 -8.86 -2.02 10.05
C ILE A 10 -8.67 -1.12 11.26
N ASP A 11 -7.82 -1.52 12.21
CA ASP A 11 -7.45 -0.68 13.36
C ASP A 11 -6.82 0.65 12.92
N TRP A 12 -5.98 0.64 11.89
CA TRP A 12 -5.46 1.88 11.33
C TRP A 12 -6.54 2.72 10.64
N LEU A 13 -7.47 2.09 9.91
CA LEU A 13 -8.56 2.79 9.22
C LEU A 13 -9.53 3.49 10.18
N SER A 14 -9.75 2.99 11.39
CA SER A 14 -10.62 3.67 12.36
C SER A 14 -10.11 5.05 12.78
N HIS A 15 -8.88 5.41 12.39
CA HIS A 15 -8.25 6.71 12.64
C HIS A 15 -8.27 7.63 11.40
N ILE A 16 -8.91 7.22 10.29
CA ILE A 16 -9.05 8.03 9.07
C ILE A 16 -10.43 8.69 9.06
N PRO A 17 -10.54 9.99 9.42
CA PRO A 17 -11.83 10.63 9.63
C PRO A 17 -12.68 10.72 8.36
N GLU A 18 -12.06 10.77 7.18
CA GLU A 18 -12.75 10.89 5.90
C GLU A 18 -13.61 9.67 5.57
N LEU A 19 -13.35 8.52 6.20
CA LEU A 19 -14.21 7.36 6.05
C LEU A 19 -15.63 7.62 6.56
N SER A 20 -15.76 8.36 7.66
CA SER A 20 -17.07 8.69 8.23
C SER A 20 -17.94 9.56 7.32
N ALA A 21 -17.33 10.25 6.35
CA ALA A 21 -18.02 11.07 5.36
C ALA A 21 -18.54 10.27 4.16
N LEU A 22 -18.08 9.03 3.98
CA LEU A 22 -18.50 8.15 2.89
C LEU A 22 -19.75 7.34 3.26
N THR A 23 -20.51 6.93 2.24
CA THR A 23 -21.54 5.90 2.37
C THR A 23 -20.91 4.56 2.74
N THR A 24 -21.67 3.66 3.38
CA THR A 24 -21.20 2.31 3.73
C THR A 24 -20.64 1.57 2.50
N ASP A 25 -21.30 1.69 1.35
CA ASP A 25 -20.86 1.02 0.12
C ASP A 25 -19.53 1.57 -0.39
N ASP A 26 -19.37 2.91 -0.41
CA ASP A 26 -18.10 3.53 -0.79
C ASP A 26 -16.97 3.23 0.20
N GLN A 27 -17.26 3.14 1.50
CA GLN A 27 -16.29 2.71 2.51
C GLN A 27 -15.79 1.30 2.22
N LEU A 28 -16.71 0.36 1.96
CA LEU A 28 -16.38 -1.03 1.64
C LEU A 28 -15.56 -1.12 0.35
N ILE A 29 -15.98 -0.43 -0.72
CA ILE A 29 -15.26 -0.40 -1.99
C ILE A 29 -13.83 0.11 -1.79
N LEU A 30 -13.66 1.23 -1.11
CA LEU A 30 -12.34 1.83 -0.87
C LEU A 30 -11.49 0.92 0.02
N MET A 31 -12.02 0.44 1.14
CA MET A 31 -11.32 -0.45 2.07
C MET A 31 -10.79 -1.71 1.36
N MET A 32 -11.63 -2.36 0.57
CA MET A 32 -11.24 -3.59 -0.12
C MET A 32 -10.24 -3.32 -1.25
N ASN A 33 -10.43 -2.22 -2.00
CA ASN A 33 -9.53 -1.89 -3.11
C ASN A 33 -8.15 -1.41 -2.64
N ARG A 34 -8.06 -0.78 -1.46
CA ARG A 34 -6.85 -0.15 -0.95
C ARG A 34 -6.10 -0.99 0.10
N TYR A 35 -6.64 -2.15 0.49
CA TYR A 35 -5.98 -3.07 1.42
C TYR A 35 -4.54 -3.41 1.03
N VAL A 36 -4.34 -3.97 -0.17
CA VAL A 36 -3.03 -4.45 -0.65
C VAL A 36 -1.98 -3.33 -0.67
N PRO A 37 -2.19 -2.19 -1.35
CA PRO A 37 -1.17 -1.14 -1.42
C PRO A 37 -0.86 -0.55 -0.04
N THR A 38 -1.87 -0.33 0.82
CA THR A 38 -1.64 0.21 2.17
C THR A 38 -0.90 -0.78 3.08
N VAL A 39 -1.23 -2.07 3.02
CA VAL A 39 -0.55 -3.10 3.83
C VAL A 39 0.86 -3.35 3.34
N ASN A 40 1.09 -3.38 2.03
CA ASN A 40 2.43 -3.50 1.46
C ASN A 40 3.33 -2.36 1.90
N LEU A 41 2.82 -1.13 1.82
CA LEU A 41 3.55 0.05 2.25
C LEU A 41 3.90 -0.02 3.75
N MET A 42 3.00 -0.53 4.59
CA MET A 42 3.28 -0.81 6.00
C MET A 42 4.38 -1.86 6.19
N CYS A 43 4.28 -3.00 5.51
CA CYS A 43 5.28 -4.07 5.60
C CYS A 43 6.67 -3.61 5.12
N ALA A 44 6.70 -2.80 4.05
CA ALA A 44 7.91 -2.25 3.49
C ALA A 44 8.58 -1.24 4.43
N TYR A 45 7.81 -0.32 5.01
CA TYR A 45 8.34 0.64 5.97
C TYR A 45 8.83 -0.03 7.26
N ARG A 46 8.13 -1.08 7.75
CA ARG A 46 8.64 -1.92 8.85
C ARG A 46 9.99 -2.55 8.50
N ALA A 47 10.17 -3.02 7.27
CA ALA A 47 11.45 -3.58 6.84
C ALA A 47 12.57 -2.53 6.84
N ILE A 48 12.27 -1.27 6.52
CA ILE A 48 13.21 -0.15 6.67
C ILE A 48 13.56 0.04 8.15
N LYS A 49 12.55 0.23 9.01
CA LYS A 49 12.70 0.52 10.45
C LYS A 49 13.49 -0.57 11.18
N TYR A 50 13.25 -1.83 10.85
CA TYR A 50 13.88 -2.99 11.48
C TYR A 50 15.08 -3.55 10.70
N LYS A 51 15.55 -2.85 9.65
CA LYS A 51 16.70 -3.24 8.83
C LYS A 51 16.60 -4.66 8.24
N ILE A 52 15.40 -5.07 7.87
CA ILE A 52 15.12 -6.39 7.29
C ILE A 52 15.46 -6.38 5.78
N LYS A 53 16.07 -7.46 5.30
CA LYS A 53 16.37 -7.69 3.87
C LYS A 53 15.21 -8.42 3.18
N GLY A 54 14.11 -7.71 3.00
CA GLY A 54 12.87 -8.24 2.41
C GLY A 54 11.66 -7.42 2.84
N LEU A 55 10.49 -8.05 2.88
CA LEU A 55 9.26 -7.49 3.46
C LEU A 55 9.03 -8.00 4.87
N ALA A 56 8.71 -7.10 5.79
CA ALA A 56 8.40 -7.43 7.17
C ALA A 56 6.88 -7.57 7.35
N LEU A 57 6.40 -8.81 7.45
CA LEU A 57 4.98 -9.12 7.58
C LEU A 57 4.53 -9.01 9.06
N SER A 58 3.55 -9.81 9.48
CA SER A 58 3.09 -9.85 10.87
C SER A 58 3.82 -10.93 11.67
N GLY A 59 4.09 -10.69 12.96
CA GLY A 59 4.47 -11.75 13.91
C GLY A 59 5.84 -12.39 13.63
N LYS A 60 6.86 -11.57 13.34
CA LYS A 60 8.24 -11.98 12.97
C LYS A 60 8.35 -12.73 11.63
N THR A 61 7.27 -12.90 10.89
CA THR A 61 7.34 -13.45 9.53
C THR A 61 7.95 -12.42 8.58
N ILE A 62 8.92 -12.88 7.79
CA ILE A 62 9.62 -12.08 6.79
C ILE A 62 9.46 -12.79 5.46
N TYR A 63 9.30 -12.00 4.41
CA TYR A 63 9.50 -12.48 3.05
C TYR A 63 10.84 -11.95 2.52
N PRO A 64 11.86 -12.79 2.40
CA PRO A 64 13.23 -12.38 2.11
C PRO A 64 13.36 -11.88 0.66
N ARG A 65 14.38 -11.07 0.40
CA ARG A 65 14.78 -10.68 -0.97
C ARG A 65 15.59 -11.76 -1.68
N ASN A 66 16.25 -12.63 -0.92
CA ASN A 66 17.13 -13.68 -1.45
C ASN A 66 16.30 -14.71 -2.23
N GLU A 67 16.68 -14.96 -3.49
CA GLU A 67 15.94 -15.85 -4.39
C GLU A 67 15.94 -17.32 -3.95
N VAL A 68 17.04 -17.79 -3.34
CA VAL A 68 17.14 -19.16 -2.83
C VAL A 68 16.24 -19.35 -1.61
N GLU A 69 16.22 -18.39 -0.67
CA GLU A 69 15.31 -18.41 0.47
C GLU A 69 13.85 -18.28 0.04
N GLN A 70 13.60 -17.46 -0.98
CA GLN A 70 12.30 -17.31 -1.61
C GLN A 70 11.77 -18.65 -2.16
N MET A 71 12.60 -19.47 -2.81
CA MET A 71 12.19 -20.79 -3.33
C MET A 71 11.74 -21.76 -2.22
N GLN A 72 12.17 -21.55 -0.97
CA GLN A 72 11.77 -22.35 0.19
C GLN A 72 10.47 -21.89 0.83
N ILE A 73 9.92 -20.76 0.38
CA ILE A 73 8.70 -20.17 0.90
C ILE A 73 7.53 -20.56 -0.01
N ASP A 74 6.35 -20.63 0.58
CA ASP A 74 5.09 -20.90 -0.08
C ASP A 74 4.93 -20.06 -1.37
N LYS A 75 4.84 -20.76 -2.52
CA LYS A 75 4.69 -20.17 -3.86
C LYS A 75 3.42 -19.32 -4.02
N ARG A 76 2.48 -19.41 -3.07
CA ARG A 76 1.30 -18.56 -2.98
C ARG A 76 1.62 -17.10 -2.63
N ILE A 77 2.84 -16.82 -2.18
CA ILE A 77 3.32 -15.45 -1.91
C ILE A 77 4.00 -14.88 -3.16
N CYS A 78 3.80 -13.59 -3.44
CA CYS A 78 4.20 -13.00 -4.70
C CYS A 78 5.69 -12.58 -4.73
N PHE A 79 6.50 -13.38 -5.43
CA PHE A 79 7.92 -13.11 -5.71
C PHE A 79 8.12 -11.77 -6.40
N LYS A 80 7.37 -11.52 -7.49
CA LYS A 80 7.49 -10.30 -8.30
C LYS A 80 7.13 -9.05 -7.50
N GLN A 81 6.02 -9.09 -6.76
CA GLN A 81 5.57 -8.00 -5.91
C GLN A 81 6.64 -7.61 -4.87
N THR A 82 7.29 -8.59 -4.24
CA THR A 82 8.33 -8.31 -3.25
C THR A 82 9.53 -7.62 -3.88
N ASN A 83 10.00 -8.12 -5.03
CA ASN A 83 11.15 -7.52 -5.71
C ASN A 83 10.85 -6.08 -6.13
N ILE A 84 9.65 -5.83 -6.67
CA ILE A 84 9.16 -4.48 -6.97
C ILE A 84 9.22 -3.57 -5.74
N ILE A 85 8.62 -3.99 -4.62
CA ILE A 85 8.59 -3.16 -3.41
C ILE A 85 9.99 -2.96 -2.86
N TYR A 86 10.84 -3.98 -2.90
CA TYR A 86 12.19 -3.87 -2.35
C TYR A 86 13.05 -2.92 -3.18
N ASP A 87 13.07 -3.11 -4.50
CA ASP A 87 13.97 -2.41 -5.42
C ASP A 87 13.49 -0.99 -5.71
N GLU A 88 12.17 -0.74 -5.74
CA GLU A 88 11.60 0.57 -6.12
C GLU A 88 10.98 1.37 -4.97
N PHE A 89 10.79 0.76 -3.79
CA PHE A 89 10.37 1.49 -2.58
C PHE A 89 11.40 1.39 -1.46
N ILE A 90 11.76 0.19 -0.98
CA ILE A 90 12.60 0.04 0.23
C ILE A 90 13.98 0.65 0.03
N LEU A 91 14.67 0.33 -1.07
CA LEU A 91 16.01 0.88 -1.34
C LEU A 91 15.96 2.40 -1.57
N PRO A 92 15.09 2.95 -2.45
CA PRO A 92 15.01 4.39 -2.65
C PRO A 92 14.60 5.15 -1.38
N ALA A 93 13.61 4.66 -0.63
CA ALA A 93 13.16 5.29 0.61
C ALA A 93 14.25 5.30 1.69
N LYS A 94 15.08 4.25 1.77
CA LYS A 94 16.29 4.23 2.61
C LYS A 94 17.30 5.28 2.15
N HIS A 95 17.58 5.32 0.85
CA HIS A 95 18.59 6.22 0.28
C HIS A 95 18.22 7.71 0.47
N MET A 96 16.94 8.05 0.29
CA MET A 96 16.46 9.44 0.48
C MET A 96 16.10 9.78 1.93
N HIS A 97 16.36 8.88 2.88
CA HIS A 97 16.02 9.03 4.29
C HIS A 97 14.55 9.43 4.51
N LEU A 98 13.62 8.62 4.00
CA LEU A 98 12.18 8.84 4.19
C LEU A 98 11.84 8.88 5.69
N SER A 99 11.34 10.01 6.17
CA SER A 99 10.97 10.19 7.57
C SER A 99 9.67 9.48 7.93
N GLU A 100 9.45 9.21 9.22
CA GLU A 100 8.20 8.62 9.71
C GLU A 100 6.98 9.50 9.42
N ARG A 101 7.14 10.83 9.44
CA ARG A 101 6.07 11.78 9.12
C ARG A 101 5.70 11.74 7.64
N GLU A 102 6.67 11.73 6.75
CA GLU A 102 6.43 11.61 5.30
C GLU A 102 5.82 10.25 4.95
N TYR A 103 6.29 9.18 5.59
CA TYR A 103 5.68 7.86 5.47
C TYR A 103 4.21 7.86 5.92
N ALA A 104 3.88 8.53 7.04
CA ALA A 104 2.50 8.60 7.52
C ALA A 104 1.58 9.26 6.49
N PHE A 105 1.99 10.40 5.91
CA PHE A 105 1.27 11.05 4.81
C PHE A 105 1.17 10.16 3.58
N LEU A 106 2.27 9.52 3.17
CA LEU A 106 2.29 8.62 2.03
C LEU A 106 1.30 7.46 2.22
N ARG A 107 1.17 6.92 3.43
CA ARG A 107 0.23 5.83 3.73
C ARG A 107 -1.23 6.28 3.65
N VAL A 108 -1.53 7.48 4.13
CA VAL A 108 -2.86 8.09 3.99
C VAL A 108 -3.16 8.37 2.51
N LEU A 109 -2.23 8.96 1.77
CA LEU A 109 -2.36 9.21 0.33
C LEU A 109 -2.55 7.91 -0.47
N ALA A 110 -1.81 6.86 -0.13
CA ALA A 110 -2.00 5.53 -0.71
C ALA A 110 -3.37 4.94 -0.38
N TYR A 111 -4.00 5.32 0.73
CA TYR A 111 -5.36 4.90 1.00
C TYR A 111 -6.38 5.76 0.23
N LEU A 112 -6.21 7.08 0.17
CA LEU A 112 -7.14 8.03 -0.44
C LEU A 112 -7.03 8.10 -1.97
N MET A 113 -6.82 6.98 -2.64
CA MET A 113 -6.89 6.91 -4.09
C MET A 113 -8.30 6.47 -4.53
N PRO A 114 -9.02 7.30 -5.30
CA PRO A 114 -10.36 6.96 -5.74
C PRO A 114 -10.34 5.75 -6.67
N THR A 115 -11.43 4.98 -6.65
CA THR A 115 -11.60 3.80 -7.50
C THR A 115 -12.80 3.99 -8.41
N ASP A 116 -12.79 3.38 -9.59
CA ASP A 116 -13.85 3.61 -10.59
C ASP A 116 -15.23 3.15 -10.13
N ARG A 117 -15.28 2.20 -9.19
CA ARG A 117 -16.52 1.63 -8.65
C ARG A 117 -17.21 2.51 -7.60
N MET A 118 -16.51 3.50 -7.06
CA MET A 118 -17.09 4.43 -6.10
C MET A 118 -18.12 5.35 -6.77
N SER A 119 -19.08 5.82 -5.97
CA SER A 119 -20.02 6.87 -6.34
C SER A 119 -19.30 8.16 -6.75
N LYS A 120 -20.00 9.06 -7.46
CA LYS A 120 -19.42 10.35 -7.85
C LYS A 120 -19.12 11.20 -6.62
N GLU A 121 -20.03 11.18 -5.65
CA GLU A 121 -19.95 11.88 -4.37
C GLU A 121 -18.76 11.36 -3.55
N GLY A 122 -18.62 10.03 -3.42
CA GLY A 122 -17.50 9.40 -2.74
C GLY A 122 -16.15 9.73 -3.39
N LYS A 123 -16.08 9.74 -4.73
CA LYS A 123 -14.88 10.19 -5.47
C LYS A 123 -14.52 11.64 -5.17
N ILE A 124 -15.50 12.53 -5.05
CA ILE A 124 -15.26 13.95 -4.71
C ILE A 124 -14.69 14.05 -3.30
N ILE A 125 -15.29 13.38 -2.31
CA ILE A 125 -14.82 13.37 -0.92
C ILE A 125 -13.37 12.90 -0.84
N ILE A 126 -13.05 11.76 -1.48
CA ILE A 126 -11.69 11.19 -1.47
C ILE A 126 -10.68 12.09 -2.20
N ARG A 127 -11.04 12.68 -3.33
CA ARG A 127 -10.13 13.59 -4.05
C ARG A 127 -9.83 14.85 -3.25
N THR A 128 -10.84 15.42 -2.59
CA THR A 128 -10.67 16.58 -1.71
C THR A 128 -9.71 16.26 -0.57
N ALA A 129 -9.93 15.12 0.09
CA ALA A 129 -9.06 14.65 1.16
C ALA A 129 -7.62 14.40 0.67
N PHE A 130 -7.46 13.71 -0.46
CA PHE A 130 -6.15 13.45 -1.06
C PHE A 130 -5.37 14.74 -1.32
N ASN A 131 -6.04 15.75 -1.89
CA ASN A 131 -5.42 17.06 -2.14
C ASN A 131 -5.00 17.75 -0.84
N TYR A 132 -5.84 17.72 0.19
CA TYR A 132 -5.52 18.26 1.52
C TYR A 132 -4.25 17.61 2.11
N TYR A 133 -4.17 16.28 2.13
CA TYR A 133 -2.99 15.58 2.64
C TYR A 133 -1.74 15.79 1.78
N ARG A 134 -1.91 15.96 0.46
CA ARG A 134 -0.81 16.26 -0.46
C ARG A 134 -0.23 17.64 -0.20
N GLU A 135 -1.06 18.63 0.03
CA GLU A 135 -0.64 20.00 0.40
C GLU A 135 0.01 20.05 1.77
N ALA A 136 -0.53 19.31 2.74
CA ALA A 136 0.06 19.16 4.06
C ALA A 136 1.46 18.50 4.00
N LEU A 137 1.63 17.46 3.17
CA LEU A 137 2.94 16.84 2.91
C LEU A 137 3.92 17.84 2.26
N CYS A 138 3.50 18.60 1.26
CA CYS A 138 4.33 19.64 0.65
C CYS A 138 4.79 20.67 1.69
N THR A 139 3.85 21.11 2.54
CA THR A 139 4.15 22.04 3.65
C THR A 139 5.14 21.44 4.65
N LEU A 140 5.00 20.15 4.99
CA LEU A 140 5.94 19.44 5.85
C LEU A 140 7.36 19.40 5.25
N ILE A 141 7.47 19.07 3.97
CA ILE A 141 8.76 18.98 3.26
C ILE A 141 9.42 20.36 3.24
N THR A 142 8.68 21.40 2.87
CA THR A 142 9.19 22.79 2.83
C THR A 142 9.66 23.25 4.21
N LYS A 143 8.87 23.00 5.26
CA LYS A 143 9.25 23.37 6.64
C LYS A 143 10.45 22.61 7.17
N SER A 144 10.60 21.34 6.79
CA SER A 144 11.74 20.50 7.21
C SER A 144 13.03 20.86 6.46
N ASN A 145 12.91 21.51 5.30
CA ASN A 145 14.03 21.85 4.42
C ASN A 145 14.07 23.36 4.11
N GLN A 146 13.99 24.21 5.13
CA GLN A 146 13.94 25.68 4.96
C GLN A 146 15.13 26.28 4.20
N LYS A 147 16.27 25.58 4.15
CA LYS A 147 17.48 26.00 3.44
C LYS A 147 17.61 25.39 2.05
N SER A 148 16.72 24.49 1.68
CA SER A 148 16.75 23.80 0.39
C SER A 148 16.20 24.67 -0.72
N SER A 149 16.67 24.42 -1.93
CA SER A 149 16.13 25.05 -3.14
C SER A 149 14.72 24.53 -3.43
N CYS A 150 13.92 25.32 -4.17
CA CYS A 150 12.61 24.86 -4.67
C CYS A 150 12.73 23.56 -5.48
N TYR A 151 13.84 23.38 -6.21
CA TYR A 151 14.11 22.17 -6.98
C TYR A 151 14.21 20.93 -6.07
N GLU A 152 14.94 21.01 -4.96
CA GLU A 152 15.08 19.90 -4.00
C GLU A 152 13.75 19.53 -3.34
N ILE A 153 12.91 20.52 -3.02
CA ILE A 153 11.57 20.29 -2.49
C ILE A 153 10.69 19.56 -3.51
N ILE A 154 10.71 20.00 -4.77
CA ILE A 154 9.94 19.38 -5.86
C ILE A 154 10.43 17.97 -6.15
N ASP A 155 11.75 17.76 -6.23
CA ASP A 155 12.35 16.43 -6.45
C ASP A 155 11.94 15.47 -5.31
N ARG A 156 12.06 15.90 -4.05
CA ARG A 156 11.64 15.09 -2.90
C ARG A 156 10.15 14.76 -2.92
N MET A 157 9.30 15.74 -3.20
CA MET A 157 7.86 15.52 -3.33
C MET A 157 7.55 14.53 -4.44
N THR A 158 8.20 14.69 -5.60
CA THR A 158 8.02 13.81 -6.77
C THR A 158 8.41 12.36 -6.44
N ARG A 159 9.54 12.15 -5.76
CA ARG A 159 9.99 10.82 -5.32
C ARG A 159 9.00 10.18 -4.34
N ILE A 160 8.47 10.95 -3.38
CA ILE A 160 7.47 10.44 -2.45
C ILE A 160 6.18 10.06 -3.18
N MET A 161 5.70 10.91 -4.09
CA MET A 161 4.49 10.64 -4.86
C MET A 161 4.67 9.44 -5.81
N TYR A 162 5.87 9.24 -6.36
CA TYR A 162 6.20 8.07 -7.19
C TYR A 162 5.98 6.74 -6.46
N PHE A 163 6.16 6.70 -5.13
CA PHE A 163 5.90 5.50 -4.35
C PHE A 163 4.43 5.05 -4.38
N LEU A 164 3.48 5.96 -4.61
CA LEU A 164 2.08 5.58 -4.82
C LEU A 164 1.93 4.69 -6.07
N THR A 165 2.60 5.06 -7.15
CA THR A 165 2.63 4.28 -8.40
C THR A 165 3.28 2.90 -8.19
N VAL A 166 4.36 2.83 -7.41
CA VAL A 166 5.00 1.55 -7.04
C VAL A 166 4.00 0.64 -6.31
N MET A 167 3.21 1.19 -5.38
CA MET A 167 2.20 0.42 -4.65
C MET A 167 1.04 -0.03 -5.55
N GLU A 168 0.61 0.77 -6.52
CA GLU A 168 -0.39 0.34 -7.51
C GLU A 168 0.11 -0.80 -8.39
N ARG A 169 1.32 -0.70 -8.92
CA ARG A 169 1.89 -1.78 -9.74
C ARG A 169 2.09 -3.05 -8.91
N SER A 170 2.55 -2.90 -7.68
CA SER A 170 2.64 -4.00 -6.71
C SER A 170 1.29 -4.69 -6.49
N LYS A 171 0.21 -3.91 -6.32
CA LYS A 171 -1.15 -4.45 -6.22
C LYS A 171 -1.56 -5.23 -7.48
N GLN A 172 -1.27 -4.70 -8.67
CA GLN A 172 -1.60 -5.37 -9.94
C GLN A 172 -0.95 -6.76 -10.04
N GLU A 173 0.35 -6.87 -9.75
CA GLU A 173 1.07 -8.17 -9.73
C GLU A 173 0.46 -9.14 -8.71
N THR A 174 0.00 -8.60 -7.58
CA THR A 174 -0.66 -9.40 -6.54
C THR A 174 -1.97 -9.98 -7.04
N ASN A 175 -2.81 -9.15 -7.67
CA ASN A 175 -4.09 -9.57 -8.22
C ASN A 175 -3.90 -10.62 -9.32
N VAL A 176 -2.96 -10.41 -10.25
CA VAL A 176 -2.63 -11.39 -11.30
C VAL A 176 -2.28 -12.75 -10.68
N GLN A 177 -1.45 -12.76 -9.64
CA GLN A 177 -1.08 -14.00 -8.98
C GLN A 177 -2.27 -14.68 -8.29
N TYR A 178 -3.10 -13.94 -7.56
CA TYR A 178 -4.29 -14.53 -6.93
C TYR A 178 -5.26 -15.08 -7.98
N SER A 179 -5.49 -14.37 -9.08
CA SER A 179 -6.34 -14.83 -10.18
C SER A 179 -5.80 -16.12 -10.81
N ILE A 180 -4.48 -16.25 -11.00
CA ILE A 180 -3.85 -17.50 -11.44
C ILE A 180 -4.10 -18.63 -10.42
N MET A 181 -3.90 -18.37 -9.13
CA MET A 181 -4.09 -19.38 -8.10
C MET A 181 -5.54 -19.89 -8.02
N LEU A 182 -6.51 -19.01 -8.30
CA LEU A 182 -7.92 -19.36 -8.38
C LEU A 182 -8.24 -20.21 -9.60
N LEU A 183 -7.69 -19.86 -10.77
CA LEU A 183 -7.85 -20.65 -12.00
C LEU A 183 -7.37 -22.09 -11.82
N PHE A 184 -6.28 -22.30 -11.09
CA PHE A 184 -5.74 -23.63 -10.80
C PHE A 184 -6.38 -24.31 -9.58
N ASN A 185 -7.48 -23.75 -9.05
CA ASN A 185 -8.26 -24.27 -7.93
C ASN A 185 -7.39 -24.72 -6.74
N ILE A 186 -6.36 -23.94 -6.41
CA ILE A 186 -5.46 -24.26 -5.30
C ILE A 186 -6.28 -24.15 -4.02
N PRO A 187 -6.63 -25.28 -3.37
CA PRO A 187 -7.71 -25.33 -2.41
C PRO A 187 -7.23 -24.77 -1.07
N GLN A 188 -7.70 -23.56 -0.72
CA GLN A 188 -7.68 -22.93 0.63
C GLN A 188 -8.08 -21.44 0.61
N LEU A 189 -8.31 -20.84 -0.56
CA LEU A 189 -8.72 -19.43 -0.67
C LEU A 189 -10.23 -19.20 -0.57
N ASN A 190 -11.07 -20.16 -0.99
CA ASN A 190 -12.51 -19.97 -1.22
C ASN A 190 -13.35 -19.59 0.02
N GLU A 191 -12.80 -19.68 1.25
CA GLU A 191 -13.53 -19.37 2.49
C GLU A 191 -12.94 -18.18 3.29
N ASN A 192 -11.87 -17.53 2.80
CA ASN A 192 -11.17 -16.50 3.57
C ASN A 192 -11.46 -15.09 3.06
N LEU A 193 -11.60 -14.14 3.99
CA LEU A 193 -11.79 -12.70 3.74
C LEU A 193 -10.86 -12.11 2.65
N ILE A 194 -9.65 -12.66 2.52
CA ILE A 194 -8.64 -12.30 1.51
C ILE A 194 -9.12 -12.60 0.09
N PHE A 195 -9.88 -13.67 -0.12
CA PHE A 195 -10.52 -13.98 -1.40
C PHE A 195 -11.46 -12.86 -1.82
N ASN A 196 -12.32 -12.37 -0.92
CA ASN A 196 -13.22 -11.25 -1.22
C ASN A 196 -12.45 -9.96 -1.53
N VAL A 197 -11.27 -9.75 -0.94
CA VAL A 197 -10.40 -8.60 -1.25
C VAL A 197 -9.80 -8.68 -2.65
N HIS A 198 -9.40 -9.86 -3.11
CA HIS A 198 -8.74 -10.01 -4.41
C HIS A 198 -9.72 -10.26 -5.57
N VAL A 199 -10.75 -11.07 -5.36
CA VAL A 199 -11.71 -11.47 -6.40
C VAL A 199 -12.72 -10.37 -6.71
N ASN A 200 -13.27 -9.70 -5.69
CA ASN A 200 -14.24 -8.63 -5.94
C ASN A 200 -13.61 -7.37 -6.52
N ASN A 201 -12.27 -7.29 -6.62
CA ASN A 201 -11.59 -6.20 -7.35
C ASN A 201 -11.56 -6.42 -8.88
N ASP A 202 -11.65 -7.67 -9.34
CA ASP A 202 -11.48 -8.05 -10.76
C ASP A 202 -12.80 -8.52 -11.42
N GLY A 203 -13.96 -8.13 -10.89
CA GLY A 203 -15.28 -8.39 -11.52
C GLY A 203 -15.41 -7.78 -12.92
N GLY A 204 -14.87 -8.48 -13.92
CA GLY A 204 -15.10 -8.33 -15.34
C GLY A 204 -15.83 -9.56 -15.84
N ALA A 205 -17.16 -9.50 -15.73
CA ALA A 205 -18.22 -10.09 -16.55
C ALA A 205 -19.49 -10.14 -15.70
#